data_AF-A0A918ZFQ6-F1
#
_entry.id   AF-A0A918ZFQ6-F1
#
_cell.length_a   1.000
_cell.length_b   1.000
_cell.length_c   1.000
_cell.angle_alpha   90.00
_cell.angle_beta   90.00
_cell.angle_gamma   90.00
#
_symmetry.space_group_name_H-M   'P 1'
#
loop_
_entity.id
_entity.type
_entity.pdbx_description
1 polymer ?
#
loop_
_entity_poly.entity_id
_entity_poly.type
_entity_poly.pdbx_seq_one_letter_code
_entity_poly.pdbx_strand_id
1 'polypeptide(L)'
;MAAEQSDGSGEEFVEALVQLHADAPVGELVEWCAEHGIDVSPMTAGALLTGPADRFAEAFGEPPGDRAQPRSLPVPPALRDTTRSVTVLPLPALGADTASPD
;
A
#
# COMPACT_ATOMS: atom_id res chain seq x y z
N MET A 1 8.84 33.26 -20.53
CA MET A 1 8.20 32.47 -19.46
C MET A 1 8.09 31.05 -19.99
N ALA A 2 9.03 30.19 -19.62
CA ALA A 2 9.00 28.79 -20.00
C ALA A 2 8.17 28.07 -18.93
N ALA A 3 7.06 27.47 -19.35
CA ALA A 3 6.30 26.57 -18.50
C ALA A 3 7.20 25.36 -18.24
N GLU A 4 7.52 25.14 -16.97
CA GLU A 4 8.24 23.98 -16.48
C GLU A 4 7.40 22.75 -16.82
N GLN A 5 7.77 22.08 -17.92
CA GLN A 5 7.35 20.71 -18.18
C GLN A 5 8.02 19.88 -17.09
N SER A 6 7.32 19.69 -15.97
CA SER A 6 7.66 18.64 -15.03
C SER A 6 7.54 17.33 -15.80
N ASP A 7 8.68 16.77 -16.16
CA ASP A 7 8.85 15.41 -16.66
C ASP A 7 8.52 14.46 -15.49
N GLY A 8 7.24 14.42 -15.12
CA GLY A 8 6.70 13.57 -14.09
C GLY A 8 6.55 12.18 -14.66
N SER A 9 7.65 11.44 -14.75
CA SER A 9 7.59 9.98 -14.64
C SER A 9 7.08 9.68 -13.23
N GLY A 10 5.78 9.91 -13.00
CA GLY A 10 5.16 9.83 -11.69
C GLY A 10 5.17 8.39 -11.25
N GLU A 11 6.13 8.04 -10.38
CA GLU A 11 6.12 6.76 -9.70
C GLU A 11 4.74 6.57 -9.05
N GLU A 12 4.02 5.55 -9.49
CA GLU A 12 2.72 5.22 -8.91
C GLU A 12 2.96 4.76 -7.47
N PHE A 13 2.48 5.53 -6.50
CA PHE A 13 2.66 5.23 -5.09
C PHE A 13 1.46 4.43 -4.58
N VAL A 14 1.70 3.38 -3.81
CA VAL A 14 0.68 2.44 -3.31
C VAL A 14 0.51 2.60 -1.81
N GLU A 15 -0.74 2.45 -1.37
CA GLU A 15 -1.12 2.34 0.04
C GLU A 15 -1.79 0.98 0.26
N ALA A 16 -1.39 0.26 1.32
CA ALA A 16 -2.01 -1.00 1.68
C ALA A 16 -2.18 -1.14 3.20
N LEU A 17 -3.31 -1.69 3.62
CA LEU A 17 -3.58 -2.06 5.00
C LEU A 17 -3.16 -3.50 5.26
N VAL A 18 -2.46 -3.69 6.38
CA VAL A 18 -2.08 -5.00 6.89
C VAL A 18 -2.87 -5.27 8.16
N GLN A 19 -3.58 -6.39 8.18
CA GLN A 19 -4.14 -6.95 9.41
C GLN A 19 -3.16 -7.99 9.95
N LEU A 20 -2.75 -7.81 11.21
CA LEU A 20 -1.90 -8.76 11.90
C LEU A 20 -2.74 -9.88 12.54
N HIS A 21 -2.11 -11.01 12.83
CA HIS A 21 -2.66 -12.01 13.74
C HIS A 21 -2.82 -11.43 15.15
N ALA A 22 -3.75 -11.99 15.93
CA ALA A 22 -3.92 -11.58 17.33
C ALA A 22 -2.60 -11.78 18.08
N ASP A 23 -2.16 -10.74 18.81
CA ASP A 23 -0.93 -10.70 19.60
C ASP A 23 0.39 -10.85 18.80
N ALA A 24 0.34 -10.83 17.46
CA ALA A 24 1.55 -10.89 16.64
C ALA A 24 2.30 -9.55 16.68
N PRO A 25 3.62 -9.55 16.93
CA PRO A 25 4.41 -8.33 16.95
C PRO A 25 4.60 -7.76 15.55
N VAL A 26 4.52 -6.43 15.41
CA VAL A 26 4.73 -5.75 14.13
C VAL A 26 6.19 -5.75 13.65
N GLY A 27 7.14 -6.12 14.52
CA GLY A 27 8.58 -6.02 14.24
C GLY A 27 9.02 -6.79 12.99
N GLU A 28 8.56 -8.04 12.85
CA GLU A 28 8.90 -8.87 11.68
C GLU A 28 8.38 -8.27 10.37
N LEU A 29 7.17 -7.68 10.40
CA LEU A 29 6.62 -6.95 9.25
C LEU A 29 7.49 -5.73 8.89
N VAL A 30 7.95 -4.98 9.89
CA VAL A 30 8.78 -3.78 9.69
C VAL A 30 10.13 -4.17 9.08
N GLU A 31 10.79 -5.19 9.61
CA GLU A 31 12.08 -5.68 9.10
C GLU A 31 11.94 -6.15 7.66
N TRP A 32 10.93 -6.98 7.36
CA TRP A 32 10.68 -7.48 6.02
C TRP A 32 10.38 -6.35 5.03
N CYS A 33 9.47 -5.42 5.37
CA CYS A 33 9.14 -4.30 4.48
C CYS A 33 10.34 -3.39 4.20
N ALA A 34 11.23 -3.18 5.19
CA ALA A 34 12.44 -2.39 5.01
C ALA A 34 13.40 -3.00 3.98
N GLU A 35 13.55 -4.34 3.95
CA GLU A 35 14.36 -5.04 2.94
C GLU A 35 13.79 -4.86 1.51
N HIS A 36 12.48 -4.63 1.41
CA HIS A 36 11.77 -4.44 0.14
C HIS A 36 11.56 -2.96 -0.24
N GLY A 37 12.08 -2.01 0.54
CA GLY A 37 11.89 -0.58 0.29
C GLY A 37 10.45 -0.12 0.43
N ILE A 38 9.70 -0.75 1.34
CA ILE A 38 8.31 -0.41 1.69
C ILE A 38 8.31 0.19 3.09
N ASP A 39 7.69 1.35 3.23
CA ASP A 39 7.54 2.02 4.51
C ASP A 39 6.38 1.41 5.31
N VAL A 40 6.53 1.35 6.64
CA VAL A 40 5.54 0.80 7.56
C VAL A 40 5.17 1.81 8.63
N SER A 41 3.87 2.05 8.78
CA SER A 41 3.28 2.83 9.86
C SER A 41 2.44 1.93 10.77
N PRO A 42 2.95 1.49 11.94
CA PRO A 42 2.23 0.63 12.86
C PRO A 42 0.94 1.26 13.41
N MET A 43 -0.09 0.43 13.61
CA MET A 43 -1.40 0.82 14.15
C MET A 43 -1.84 -0.17 15.25
N THR A 44 -2.88 0.18 16.01
CA THR A 44 -3.37 -0.68 17.10
C THR A 44 -3.81 -2.08 16.64
N ALA A 45 -4.37 -2.22 15.44
CA ALA A 45 -4.90 -3.48 14.92
C ALA A 45 -4.13 -4.02 13.71
N GLY A 46 -2.98 -3.42 13.37
CA GLY A 46 -2.32 -3.69 12.10
C GLY A 46 -1.21 -2.71 11.75
N ALA A 47 -0.99 -2.50 10.45
CA ALA A 47 -0.09 -1.46 9.95
C ALA A 47 -0.58 -0.92 8.60
N LEU A 48 -0.16 0.30 8.27
CA LEU A 48 -0.27 0.87 6.93
C LEU A 48 1.09 0.72 6.24
N LEU A 49 1.08 0.17 5.03
CA LEU A 49 2.23 0.07 4.14
C LEU A 49 2.15 1.12 3.04
N THR A 50 3.28 1.72 2.72
CA THR A 50 3.39 2.76 1.69
C THR A 50 4.66 2.59 0.87
N GLY A 51 4.59 2.82 -0.44
CA GLY A 51 5.77 2.72 -1.30
C GLY A 51 5.46 2.67 -2.79
N PRO A 52 6.47 2.67 -3.67
CA PRO A 52 6.29 2.59 -5.11
C PRO A 52 5.62 1.28 -5.56
N ALA A 53 4.76 1.33 -6.58
CA ALA A 53 4.03 0.18 -7.11
C ALA A 53 4.95 -0.96 -7.56
N ASP A 54 6.10 -0.63 -8.15
CA ASP A 54 7.09 -1.61 -8.59
C ASP A 54 7.68 -2.39 -7.40
N ARG A 55 7.90 -1.72 -6.25
CA ARG A 55 8.37 -2.36 -5.02
C ARG A 55 7.32 -3.25 -4.41
N PHE A 56 6.05 -2.84 -4.43
CA PHE A 56 4.94 -3.72 -4.05
C PHE A 56 4.85 -4.96 -4.95
N ALA A 57 4.95 -4.79 -6.27
CA ALA A 57 4.89 -5.90 -7.21
C ALA A 57 6.04 -6.90 -7.00
N GLU A 58 7.26 -6.40 -6.76
CA GLU A 58 8.44 -7.22 -6.45
C GLU A 58 8.27 -7.98 -5.12
N ALA A 59 7.82 -7.29 -4.07
CA ALA A 59 7.73 -7.83 -2.72
C ALA A 59 6.58 -8.85 -2.55
N PHE A 60 5.42 -8.58 -3.15
CA PHE A 60 4.23 -9.43 -3.04
C PHE A 60 4.09 -10.43 -4.20
N GLY A 61 4.94 -10.32 -5.23
CA GLY A 61 4.96 -11.20 -6.41
C GLY A 61 3.81 -10.96 -7.39
N GLU A 62 2.94 -9.98 -7.15
CA GLU A 62 1.88 -9.57 -8.06
C GLU A 62 1.65 -8.05 -8.00
N PRO A 63 1.22 -7.43 -9.12
CA PRO A 63 0.99 -6.00 -9.16
C PRO A 63 -0.23 -5.59 -8.31
N PRO A 64 -0.24 -4.35 -7.76
CA PRO A 64 -1.33 -3.83 -6.92
C PRO A 64 -2.70 -3.77 -7.64
N GLY A 65 -2.72 -3.81 -8.97
CA GLY A 65 -3.94 -3.83 -9.80
C GLY A 65 -4.46 -2.44 -10.15
N ASP A 66 -5.68 -2.38 -10.70
CA ASP A 66 -6.31 -1.15 -11.25
C ASP A 66 -6.59 -0.06 -10.18
N ARG A 67 -6.44 -0.35 -8.88
CA ARG A 67 -6.62 0.59 -7.75
C ARG A 67 -7.96 1.36 -7.76
N ALA A 68 -8.96 0.88 -8.50
CA ALA A 68 -10.33 1.40 -8.49
C ALA A 68 -11.17 0.85 -7.31
N GLN A 69 -10.80 -0.33 -6.80
CA GLN A 69 -11.42 -0.98 -5.64
C GLN A 69 -10.35 -1.57 -4.72
N PRO A 70 -10.65 -1.74 -3.42
CA PRO A 70 -9.76 -2.46 -2.53
C PRO A 70 -9.47 -3.86 -3.06
N ARG A 71 -8.20 -4.27 -3.01
CA ARG A 71 -7.78 -5.60 -3.47
C ARG A 71 -6.88 -6.25 -2.44
N SER A 72 -7.17 -7.50 -2.10
CA SER A 72 -6.28 -8.29 -1.26
C SER A 72 -5.09 -8.81 -2.05
N LEU A 73 -3.89 -8.66 -1.50
CA LEU A 73 -2.66 -9.28 -1.99
C LEU A 73 -2.39 -10.58 -1.22
N PRO A 74 -1.69 -11.54 -1.84
CA PRO A 74 -1.22 -12.73 -1.15
C PRO A 74 -0.26 -12.35 -0.03
N VAL A 75 -0.39 -13.02 1.12
CA VAL A 75 0.57 -12.84 2.21
C VAL A 75 1.86 -13.60 1.86
N PRO A 76 3.02 -12.91 1.82
CA PRO A 76 4.30 -13.56 1.55
C PRO A 76 4.59 -14.67 2.55
N PRO A 77 5.26 -15.77 2.15
CA PRO A 77 5.54 -16.91 3.04
C PRO A 77 6.23 -16.50 4.34
N ALA A 78 7.17 -15.55 4.27
CA ALA A 78 7.91 -15.04 5.42
C ALA A 78 7.03 -14.33 6.45
N LEU A 79 5.84 -13.86 6.06
CA LEU A 79 4.94 -13.09 6.93
C LEU A 79 3.70 -13.85 7.37
N ARG A 80 3.53 -15.13 7.02
CA ARG A 80 2.28 -15.86 7.24
C ARG A 80 1.91 -16.06 8.71
N ASP A 81 2.89 -16.13 9.60
CA ASP A 81 2.64 -16.29 11.03
C ASP A 81 2.26 -14.95 11.71
N THR A 82 2.63 -13.83 11.10
CA THR A 82 2.45 -12.49 11.66
C THR A 82 1.30 -11.72 10.98
N THR A 83 1.13 -11.89 9.68
CA THR A 83 0.17 -11.16 8.83
C THR A 83 -0.99 -12.04 8.42
N ARG A 84 -2.21 -11.60 8.76
CA ARG A 84 -3.45 -12.27 8.39
C ARG A 84 -3.92 -11.89 6.99
N SER A 85 -3.81 -10.61 6.63
CA SER A 85 -4.19 -10.15 5.29
C SER A 85 -3.49 -8.85 4.92
N VAL A 86 -3.27 -8.65 3.62
CA VAL A 86 -2.80 -7.41 3.03
C VAL A 86 -3.82 -6.92 2.03
N THR A 87 -4.23 -5.66 2.13
CA THR A 87 -5.27 -5.06 1.27
C THR A 87 -4.78 -3.74 0.71
N VAL A 88 -4.52 -3.71 -0.58
CA VAL A 88 -4.24 -2.48 -1.32
C VAL A 88 -5.50 -1.62 -1.34
N LEU A 89 -5.32 -0.35 -0.97
CA LEU A 89 -6.38 0.65 -0.98
C LEU A 89 -6.56 1.23 -2.38
N PRO A 90 -7.80 1.62 -2.73
CA PRO A 90 -8.04 2.34 -3.97
C PRO A 90 -7.36 3.70 -3.93
N LEU A 91 -7.06 4.26 -5.10
CA LEU A 91 -6.61 5.65 -5.20
C LEU A 91 -7.69 6.57 -4.62
N PRO A 92 -7.31 7.58 -3.81
CA PRO A 92 -8.28 8.56 -3.33
C PRO A 92 -8.90 9.27 -4.55
N ALA A 93 -10.23 9.28 -4.61
CA ALA A 93 -10.96 10.03 -5.61
C ALA A 93 -10.79 11.54 -5.33
N LEU A 94 -9.73 12.14 -5.86
CA LEU A 94 -9.58 13.58 -5.90
C LEU A 94 -10.62 14.14 -6.88
N GLY A 95 -11.78 14.54 -6.36
CA GLY A 95 -12.83 15.21 -7.14
C GLY A 95 -14.21 14.55 -7.17
N ALA A 96 -14.66 13.91 -6.09
CA ALA A 96 -16.11 13.86 -5.84
C ALA A 96 -16.57 15.25 -5.39
N ASP A 97 -16.59 16.19 -6.34
CA ASP A 97 -17.29 17.45 -6.17
C ASP A 97 -18.72 17.11 -5.74
N THR A 98 -19.07 17.56 -4.54
CA THR A 98 -20.43 17.67 -4.07
C THR A 98 -21.22 18.48 -5.10
N ALA A 99 -21.78 17.79 -6.10
CA ALA A 99 -22.94 18.27 -6.82
C ALA A 99 -24.05 18.40 -5.79
N SER A 100 -24.10 19.57 -5.14
CA SER A 100 -25.24 20.01 -4.35
C SER A 100 -26.42 20.08 -5.32
N PRO A 101 -27.51 19.33 -5.09
CA PRO A 101 -28.70 19.51 -5.90
C PRO A 101 -29.29 20.90 -5.62
N ASP A 102 -29.57 21.64 -6.70
CA ASP A 102 -30.41 22.85 -6.71
C ASP A 102 -31.88 22.50 -6.50
#